data_AF-A0A9Q0MZB7-F1
#
_entry.id   AF-A0A9Q0MZB7-F1
#
_cell.length_a   1.000
_cell.length_b   1.000
_cell.length_c   1.000
_cell.angle_alpha   90.00
_cell.angle_beta   90.00
_cell.angle_gamma   90.00
#
_symmetry.space_group_name_H-M   'P 1'
#
loop_
_entity.id
_entity.type
_entity.pdbx_description
1 polymer ?
#
loop_
_entity_poly.entity_id
_entity_poly.type
_entity_poly.pdbx_seq_one_letter_code
_entity_poly.pdbx_strand_id
1 'polypeptide(L)'
;MLLLVLNCGANAIVIKCSYELRKFYYCHGRVIDGGDTPEITEVLGAHVGNLTLQHVDSLRLVGQGLKVFPPNIHKIFPRTSKIDFGQNQITQVTNADINELRRLTELILSENRITELQSDLLRGMCYFKYLDVDNNQIEHVGYNFQFPERVGVPKTEPLEDWSVHKSPITSRDLYREKVFNEDFYDKMVLMDSRLSNLEKKLSNVIEYRIKKSENDQVSKEVEDEESYL
;
A
#
# COMPACT_ATOMS: atom_id res chain seq x y z
N MET A 1 44.80 -4.65 -5.20
CA MET A 1 45.01 -4.96 -6.63
C MET A 1 44.38 -6.32 -6.91
N LEU A 2 43.14 -6.30 -7.43
CA LEU A 2 42.55 -7.30 -8.31
C LEU A 2 41.20 -6.73 -8.73
N LEU A 3 41.25 -5.89 -9.77
CA LEU A 3 40.10 -5.54 -10.59
C LEU A 3 39.79 -6.79 -11.41
N LEU A 4 38.93 -7.66 -10.88
CA LEU A 4 38.25 -8.65 -11.69
C LEU A 4 37.17 -7.88 -12.44
N VAL A 5 37.53 -7.42 -13.64
CA VAL A 5 36.56 -7.03 -14.67
C VAL A 5 35.86 -8.33 -15.07
N LEU A 6 34.87 -8.74 -14.29
CA LEU A 6 33.96 -9.80 -14.67
C LEU A 6 32.96 -9.18 -15.65
N ASN A 7 32.97 -9.73 -16.86
CA ASN A 7 31.99 -9.58 -17.94
C ASN A 7 30.85 -8.61 -17.61
N CYS A 8 30.90 -7.43 -18.26
CA CYS A 8 29.78 -6.53 -18.43
C CYS A 8 28.70 -7.24 -19.27
N GLY A 9 28.04 -8.24 -18.68
CA GLY A 9 26.73 -8.67 -19.12
C GLY A 9 25.81 -7.52 -18.78
N ALA A 10 25.08 -7.02 -19.77
CA ALA A 10 24.34 -5.77 -19.78
C ALA A 10 23.16 -5.67 -18.79
N ASN A 11 23.27 -6.28 -17.59
CA ASN A 11 22.23 -6.54 -16.59
C ASN A 11 22.81 -6.68 -15.15
N ALA A 12 23.78 -5.85 -14.76
CA ALA A 12 24.49 -6.00 -13.49
C ALA A 12 24.49 -4.71 -12.66
N ILE A 13 23.80 -4.66 -11.51
CA ILE A 13 24.02 -3.56 -10.54
C ILE A 13 25.33 -3.81 -9.79
N VAL A 14 26.33 -2.99 -10.10
CA VAL A 14 27.54 -2.87 -9.27
C VAL A 14 27.38 -1.69 -8.33
N ILE A 15 27.40 -1.95 -7.01
CA ILE A 15 27.22 -0.91 -5.99
C ILE A 15 28.58 -0.55 -5.39
N LYS A 16 29.00 0.72 -5.48
CA LYS A 16 30.16 1.18 -4.71
C LYS A 16 29.75 1.78 -3.36
N CYS A 17 29.91 1.03 -2.27
CA CYS A 17 29.63 1.50 -0.92
C CYS A 17 30.66 2.54 -0.41
N SER A 18 30.15 3.65 0.10
CA SER A 18 30.84 4.64 0.93
C SER A 18 30.14 4.74 2.28
N TYR A 19 30.88 4.92 3.37
CA TYR A 19 30.36 4.92 4.74
C TYR A 19 30.55 6.28 5.41
N GLU A 20 29.68 6.58 6.38
CA GLU A 20 29.86 7.69 7.35
C GLU A 20 29.51 7.17 8.75
N LEU A 21 30.33 7.48 9.75
CA LEU A 21 30.07 7.09 11.14
C LEU A 21 29.09 8.08 11.77
N ARG A 22 27.80 7.73 11.76
CA ARG A 22 26.76 8.35 12.60
C ARG A 22 26.13 7.28 13.52
N LYS A 23 25.03 7.60 14.22
CA LYS A 23 24.30 6.66 15.11
C LYS A 23 23.92 5.31 14.47
N PHE A 24 23.97 5.20 13.13
CA PHE A 24 23.67 4.00 12.35
C PHE A 24 24.75 3.79 11.29
N TYR A 25 25.16 2.54 11.06
CA TYR A 25 26.12 2.19 10.01
C TYR A 25 25.41 2.11 8.66
N TYR A 26 25.72 3.02 7.74
CA TYR A 26 25.06 3.06 6.44
C TYR A 26 26.03 2.92 5.26
N CYS A 27 25.55 2.31 4.18
CA CYS A 27 26.21 2.28 2.89
C CYS A 27 25.49 3.25 1.94
N HIS A 28 26.23 4.21 1.41
CA HIS A 28 25.82 4.98 0.24
C HIS A 28 26.47 4.40 -1.01
N GLY A 29 25.64 3.99 -1.96
CA GLY A 29 26.06 3.29 -3.16
C GLY A 29 25.93 4.12 -4.43
N ARG A 30 26.82 3.88 -5.40
CA ARG A 30 26.62 4.30 -6.80
C ARG A 30 26.44 3.08 -7.68
N VAL A 31 25.43 3.09 -8.56
CA VAL A 31 25.19 2.07 -9.58
C VAL A 31 26.11 2.34 -10.78
N ILE A 32 26.88 1.34 -11.22
CA ILE A 32 27.87 1.48 -12.31
C ILE A 32 27.34 0.93 -13.64
N ASP A 33 26.58 -0.16 -13.59
CA ASP A 33 25.81 -0.74 -14.69
C ASP A 33 24.41 -1.04 -14.12
N GLY A 34 23.37 -0.93 -14.94
CA GLY A 34 21.99 -0.85 -14.49
C GLY A 34 21.04 -1.31 -15.58
N GLY A 35 21.41 -2.41 -16.24
CA GLY A 35 20.61 -3.03 -17.30
C GLY A 35 19.15 -3.27 -16.94
N ASP A 36 18.36 -3.74 -17.90
CA ASP A 36 16.91 -3.65 -17.81
C ASP A 36 16.29 -4.53 -16.69
N THR A 37 16.99 -5.56 -16.21
CA THR A 37 16.56 -6.41 -15.08
C THR A 37 17.74 -6.73 -14.15
N PRO A 38 18.24 -5.77 -13.36
CA PRO A 38 19.54 -5.94 -12.75
C PRO A 38 19.44 -6.64 -11.39
N GLU A 39 20.12 -7.77 -11.25
CA GLU A 39 20.51 -8.28 -9.93
C GLU A 39 21.75 -7.48 -9.45
N ILE A 40 21.90 -7.38 -8.12
CA ILE A 40 23.16 -6.86 -7.57
C ILE A 40 24.20 -7.97 -7.72
N THR A 41 25.05 -7.84 -8.73
CA THR A 41 26.08 -8.84 -9.06
C THR A 41 27.38 -8.61 -8.30
N GLU A 42 27.65 -7.36 -7.92
CA GLU A 42 28.89 -6.99 -7.26
C GLU A 42 28.68 -5.79 -6.32
N VAL A 43 29.29 -5.85 -5.14
CA VAL A 43 29.37 -4.71 -4.22
C VAL A 43 30.83 -4.38 -3.97
N LEU A 44 31.25 -3.22 -4.47
CA LEU A 44 32.58 -2.66 -4.33
C LEU A 44 32.64 -1.69 -3.15
N GLY A 45 33.83 -1.52 -2.57
CA GLY A 45 34.07 -0.54 -1.50
C GLY A 45 34.69 -1.16 -0.26
N ALA A 46 35.12 -0.30 0.67
CA ALA A 46 35.70 -0.71 1.94
C ALA A 46 34.74 -0.40 3.09
N HIS A 47 34.51 -1.37 3.96
CA HIS A 47 33.77 -1.20 5.21
C HIS A 47 34.71 -0.72 6.34
N VAL A 48 34.14 -0.21 7.43
CA VAL A 48 34.93 0.30 8.57
C VAL A 48 35.37 -0.85 9.47
N GLY A 49 36.67 -0.98 9.70
CA GLY A 49 37.22 -1.98 10.62
C GLY A 49 36.78 -3.40 10.23
N ASN A 50 36.14 -4.10 11.17
CA ASN A 50 35.63 -5.47 10.97
C ASN A 50 34.17 -5.52 10.50
N LEU A 51 33.56 -4.38 10.17
CA LEU A 51 32.20 -4.35 9.63
C LEU A 51 32.17 -4.91 8.20
N THR A 52 31.02 -5.44 7.83
CA THR A 52 30.78 -6.06 6.52
C THR A 52 29.39 -5.69 6.02
N LEU A 53 29.00 -6.14 4.83
CA LEU A 53 27.65 -5.98 4.29
C LEU A 53 26.55 -6.47 5.25
N GLN A 54 26.87 -7.50 6.05
CA GLN A 54 26.01 -8.07 7.10
C GLN A 54 25.70 -7.09 8.24
N HIS A 55 26.45 -6.00 8.35
CA HIS A 55 26.29 -5.00 9.41
C HIS A 55 25.60 -3.72 8.92
N VAL A 56 25.35 -3.59 7.61
CA VAL A 56 24.71 -2.40 7.02
C VAL A 56 23.29 -2.26 7.55
N ASP A 57 23.06 -1.19 8.31
CA ASP A 57 21.77 -0.84 8.89
C ASP A 57 20.94 0.01 7.93
N SER A 58 21.59 0.88 7.15
CA SER A 58 20.91 1.70 6.15
C SER A 58 21.58 1.63 4.79
N LEU A 59 20.78 1.43 3.75
CA LEU A 59 21.24 1.40 2.36
C LEU A 59 20.62 2.55 1.57
N ARG A 60 21.47 3.37 0.94
CA ARG A 60 21.05 4.53 0.16
C ARG A 60 21.56 4.45 -1.28
N LEU A 61 20.63 4.46 -2.24
CA LEU A 61 20.88 4.50 -3.69
C LEU A 61 20.00 5.58 -4.34
N VAL A 62 20.06 6.81 -3.81
CA VAL A 62 19.25 7.94 -4.31
C VAL A 62 19.78 8.45 -5.65
N GLY A 63 18.90 8.72 -6.61
CA GLY A 63 19.33 9.36 -7.86
C GLY A 63 20.17 8.45 -8.77
N GLN A 64 20.05 7.13 -8.64
CA GLN A 64 20.90 6.16 -9.33
C GLN A 64 20.31 5.62 -10.63
N GLY A 65 19.11 6.06 -11.02
CA GLY A 65 18.44 5.63 -12.24
C GLY A 65 17.93 4.19 -12.20
N LEU A 66 17.71 3.64 -11.00
CA LEU A 66 17.14 2.29 -10.83
C LEU A 66 15.76 2.22 -11.49
N LYS A 67 15.57 1.30 -12.43
CA LYS A 67 14.26 1.04 -13.08
C LYS A 67 13.41 0.02 -12.32
N VAL A 68 14.06 -0.85 -11.56
CA VAL A 68 13.44 -1.95 -10.81
C VAL A 68 14.05 -1.98 -9.40
N PHE A 69 13.26 -2.39 -8.41
CA PHE A 69 13.79 -2.67 -7.08
C PHE A 69 14.75 -3.87 -7.16
N PRO A 70 16.00 -3.77 -6.67
CA PRO A 70 16.96 -4.86 -6.80
C PRO A 70 16.47 -6.12 -6.05
N PRO A 71 16.27 -7.25 -6.75
CA PRO A 71 15.78 -8.46 -6.12
C PRO A 71 16.85 -9.04 -5.18
N ASN A 72 16.42 -9.89 -4.24
CA ASN A 72 17.32 -10.61 -3.35
C ASN A 72 18.23 -9.74 -2.47
N ILE A 73 17.90 -8.46 -2.28
CA ILE A 73 18.75 -7.51 -1.54
C ILE A 73 19.00 -7.95 -0.08
N HIS A 74 18.06 -8.69 0.50
CA HIS A 74 18.17 -9.30 1.83
C HIS A 74 19.35 -10.30 1.94
N LYS A 75 19.78 -10.94 0.84
CA LYS A 75 20.94 -11.86 0.86
C LYS A 75 22.25 -11.10 1.03
N ILE A 76 22.28 -9.85 0.56
CA ILE A 76 23.47 -8.99 0.56
C ILE A 76 23.51 -8.14 1.84
N PHE A 77 22.38 -7.52 2.18
CA PHE A 77 22.24 -6.63 3.34
C PHE A 77 21.14 -7.13 4.31
N PRO A 78 21.31 -8.31 4.94
CA PRO A 78 20.24 -8.96 5.71
C PRO A 78 19.82 -8.22 6.99
N ARG A 79 20.63 -7.27 7.46
CA ARG A 79 20.34 -6.51 8.68
C ARG A 79 19.83 -5.10 8.44
N THR A 80 19.63 -4.72 7.19
CA THR A 80 19.17 -3.37 6.84
C THR A 80 17.79 -3.09 7.44
N SER A 81 17.73 -2.00 8.20
CA SER A 81 16.53 -1.46 8.82
C SER A 81 15.98 -0.24 8.08
N LYS A 82 16.78 0.38 7.19
CA LYS A 82 16.38 1.54 6.39
C LYS A 82 16.84 1.42 4.95
N ILE A 83 15.91 1.54 3.99
CA ILE A 83 16.24 1.62 2.57
C ILE A 83 15.81 2.98 2.05
N ASP A 84 16.72 3.63 1.32
CA ASP A 84 16.48 4.92 0.68
C ASP A 84 16.86 4.87 -0.80
N PHE A 85 15.86 4.60 -1.63
CA PHE A 85 15.92 4.53 -3.09
C PHE A 85 15.09 5.64 -3.73
N GLY A 86 15.00 6.80 -3.07
CA GLY A 86 14.33 7.96 -3.64
C GLY A 86 14.98 8.46 -4.94
N GLN A 87 14.26 9.26 -5.72
CA GLN A 87 14.75 9.90 -6.95
C GLN A 87 15.26 8.89 -8.00
N ASN A 88 14.55 7.78 -8.16
CA ASN A 88 14.87 6.75 -9.15
C ASN A 88 13.76 6.64 -10.20
N GLN A 89 13.74 5.55 -10.97
CA GLN A 89 12.75 5.27 -12.02
C GLN A 89 12.01 3.96 -11.74
N ILE A 90 11.94 3.54 -10.46
CA ILE A 90 11.32 2.28 -10.05
C ILE A 90 9.83 2.35 -10.36
N THR A 91 9.33 1.36 -11.10
CA THR A 91 7.91 1.31 -11.51
C THR A 91 7.06 0.43 -10.61
N GLN A 92 7.66 -0.54 -9.93
CA GLN A 92 6.96 -1.48 -9.05
C GLN A 92 7.86 -1.93 -7.91
N VAL A 93 7.24 -2.24 -6.76
CA VAL A 93 7.84 -2.94 -5.63
C VAL A 93 6.82 -3.95 -5.13
N THR A 94 7.23 -5.19 -4.95
CA THR A 94 6.38 -6.31 -4.52
C THR A 94 6.74 -6.75 -3.10
N ASN A 95 5.85 -7.52 -2.45
CA ASN A 95 6.18 -8.12 -1.15
C ASN A 95 7.45 -8.98 -1.22
N ALA A 96 7.68 -9.71 -2.31
CA ALA A 96 8.85 -10.58 -2.47
C ALA A 96 10.19 -9.81 -2.49
N ASP A 97 10.15 -8.53 -2.85
CA ASP A 97 11.34 -7.68 -2.87
C ASP A 97 11.80 -7.30 -1.45
N ILE A 98 10.85 -7.18 -0.50
CA ILE A 98 11.10 -6.57 0.81
C ILE A 98 10.75 -7.46 2.02
N ASN A 99 9.99 -8.54 1.87
CA ASN A 99 9.47 -9.34 2.99
C ASN A 99 10.55 -10.08 3.79
N GLU A 100 11.66 -10.44 3.17
CA GLU A 100 12.81 -11.07 3.84
C GLU A 100 13.73 -10.06 4.53
N LEU A 101 13.51 -8.75 4.34
CA LEU A 101 14.15 -7.71 5.14
C LEU A 101 13.44 -7.59 6.50
N ARG A 102 13.58 -8.63 7.33
CA ARG A 102 12.85 -8.78 8.61
C ARG A 102 13.06 -7.65 9.63
N ARG A 103 14.07 -6.80 9.41
CA ARG A 103 14.41 -5.66 10.27
C ARG A 103 14.02 -4.32 9.65
N LEU A 104 13.46 -4.31 8.44
CA LEU A 104 13.11 -3.09 7.72
C LEU A 104 12.05 -2.31 8.51
N THR A 105 12.43 -1.10 8.89
CA THR A 105 11.62 -0.14 9.64
C THR A 105 11.21 1.04 8.78
N GLU A 106 12.06 1.42 7.81
CA GLU A 106 11.86 2.59 6.96
C GLU A 106 12.17 2.24 5.50
N LEU A 107 11.23 2.50 4.60
CA LEU A 107 11.38 2.33 3.17
C LEU A 107 11.07 3.66 2.47
N ILE A 108 12.08 4.25 1.84
CA ILE A 108 11.98 5.50 1.10
C ILE A 108 12.06 5.24 -0.40
N LEU A 109 10.96 5.55 -1.08
CA LEU A 109 10.73 5.38 -2.51
C LEU A 109 10.15 6.66 -3.14
N SER A 110 10.32 7.82 -2.49
CA SER A 110 9.86 9.10 -3.04
C SER A 110 10.49 9.41 -4.40
N GLU A 111 9.79 10.18 -5.22
CA GLU A 111 10.27 10.62 -6.54
C GLU A 111 10.67 9.42 -7.44
N ASN A 112 9.79 8.40 -7.50
CA ASN A 112 9.90 7.26 -8.40
C ASN A 112 8.75 7.26 -9.43
N ARG A 113 8.50 6.11 -10.09
CA ARG A 113 7.43 5.94 -11.09
C ARG A 113 6.47 4.82 -10.71
N ILE A 114 6.30 4.58 -9.42
CA ILE A 114 5.44 3.49 -8.92
C ILE A 114 3.99 3.80 -9.26
N THR A 115 3.30 2.84 -9.88
CA THR A 115 1.90 3.00 -10.30
C THR A 115 0.89 2.30 -9.40
N GLU A 116 1.33 1.29 -8.65
CA GLU A 116 0.47 0.52 -7.75
C GLU A 116 1.16 0.16 -6.43
N LEU A 117 0.37 0.08 -5.36
CA LEU A 117 0.77 -0.56 -4.10
C LEU A 117 -0.06 -1.83 -3.89
N GLN A 118 0.57 -2.99 -3.92
CA GLN A 118 -0.12 -4.27 -3.71
C GLN A 118 -0.60 -4.42 -2.27
N SER A 119 -1.74 -5.06 -2.04
CA SER A 119 -2.36 -5.18 -0.70
C SER A 119 -1.48 -5.90 0.31
N ASP A 120 -0.63 -6.80 -0.16
CA ASP A 120 0.28 -7.60 0.64
C ASP A 120 1.70 -7.02 0.69
N LEU A 121 1.98 -5.85 0.09
CA LEU A 121 3.32 -5.25 0.04
C LEU A 121 4.02 -5.28 1.40
N LEU A 122 3.34 -4.86 2.47
CA LEU A 122 3.88 -4.78 3.84
C LEU A 122 3.59 -6.02 4.71
N ARG A 123 3.04 -7.09 4.13
CA ARG A 123 2.67 -8.30 4.88
C ARG A 123 3.88 -8.93 5.56
N GLY A 124 3.74 -9.19 6.86
CA GLY A 124 4.78 -9.86 7.66
C GLY A 124 5.94 -8.95 8.09
N MET A 125 5.87 -7.64 7.82
CA MET A 125 6.90 -6.67 8.22
C MET A 125 6.65 -6.11 9.63
N CYS A 126 6.71 -6.95 10.65
CA CYS A 126 6.23 -6.64 12.01
C CYS A 126 6.93 -5.45 12.74
N TYR A 127 8.04 -4.95 12.19
CA TYR A 127 8.78 -3.81 12.74
C TYR A 127 8.71 -2.56 11.85
N PHE A 128 7.94 -2.60 10.76
CA PHE A 128 7.84 -1.51 9.80
C PHE A 128 7.14 -0.30 10.42
N LYS A 129 7.67 0.89 10.14
CA LYS A 129 7.23 2.15 10.77
C LYS A 129 6.95 3.25 9.76
N TYR A 130 7.59 3.21 8.61
CA TYR A 130 7.69 4.36 7.72
C TYR A 130 7.78 3.92 6.27
N LEU A 131 6.83 4.38 5.47
CA LEU A 131 6.84 4.26 4.03
C LEU A 131 6.83 5.67 3.45
N ASP A 132 7.79 5.96 2.58
CA ASP A 132 7.76 7.13 1.71
C ASP A 132 7.52 6.70 0.28
N VAL A 133 6.39 7.13 -0.28
CA VAL A 133 6.04 6.93 -1.70
C VAL A 133 5.61 8.23 -2.34
N ASP A 134 5.98 9.38 -1.77
CA ASP A 134 5.61 10.68 -2.29
C ASP A 134 6.16 10.94 -3.69
N ASN A 135 5.47 11.75 -4.49
CA ASN A 135 5.86 12.05 -5.87
C ASN A 135 6.07 10.79 -6.75
N ASN A 136 5.18 9.81 -6.63
CA ASN A 136 5.05 8.68 -7.54
C ASN A 136 3.83 8.85 -8.48
N GLN A 137 3.50 7.82 -9.26
CA GLN A 137 2.37 7.80 -10.20
C GLN A 137 1.29 6.82 -9.74
N ILE A 138 1.09 6.70 -8.41
CA ILE A 138 0.23 5.67 -7.83
C ILE A 138 -1.23 5.98 -8.17
N GLU A 139 -1.82 5.10 -9.00
CA GLU A 139 -3.23 5.14 -9.37
C GLU A 139 -4.04 4.06 -8.62
N HIS A 140 -3.38 2.98 -8.18
CA HIS A 140 -4.03 1.83 -7.54
C HIS A 140 -3.39 1.45 -6.20
N VAL A 141 -4.23 1.18 -5.20
CA VAL A 141 -3.82 0.61 -3.91
C VAL A 141 -4.65 -0.65 -3.67
N GLY A 142 -3.99 -1.77 -3.38
CA GLY A 142 -4.62 -3.07 -3.23
C GLY A 142 -5.64 -3.10 -2.09
N TYR A 143 -6.70 -3.87 -2.30
CA TYR A 143 -7.77 -4.04 -1.32
C TYR A 143 -7.22 -4.54 0.03
N ASN A 144 -7.55 -3.84 1.12
CA ASN A 144 -7.02 -4.08 2.47
C ASN A 144 -5.51 -3.87 2.62
N PHE A 145 -4.89 -3.02 1.80
CA PHE A 145 -3.55 -2.52 2.11
C PHE A 145 -3.55 -1.91 3.52
N GLN A 146 -2.68 -2.43 4.38
CA GLN A 146 -2.59 -2.03 5.79
C GLN A 146 -1.14 -2.03 6.25
N PHE A 147 -0.83 -1.12 7.17
CA PHE A 147 0.42 -1.19 7.89
C PHE A 147 0.42 -2.43 8.82
N PRO A 148 1.58 -3.07 9.00
CA PRO A 148 1.69 -4.25 9.85
C PRO A 148 1.52 -3.87 11.32
N GLU A 149 0.78 -4.68 12.08
CA GLU A 149 0.60 -4.50 13.53
C GLU A 149 1.97 -4.41 14.23
N ARG A 150 2.17 -3.35 15.03
CA ARG A 150 3.42 -3.18 15.79
C ARG A 150 3.56 -4.24 16.87
N VAL A 151 4.69 -4.95 16.87
CA VAL A 151 5.04 -5.89 17.94
C VAL A 151 5.21 -5.13 19.26
N GLY A 152 4.35 -5.41 20.24
CA GLY A 152 4.41 -4.83 21.59
C GLY A 152 3.54 -3.60 21.82
N VAL A 153 2.74 -3.17 20.84
CA VAL A 153 1.70 -2.14 21.05
C VAL A 153 0.38 -2.81 21.41
N PRO A 154 -0.29 -2.45 22.53
CA PRO A 154 -1.57 -3.04 22.92
C PRO A 154 -2.67 -2.77 21.89
N LYS A 155 -3.44 -3.79 21.52
CA LYS A 155 -4.60 -3.72 20.60
C LYS A 155 -5.71 -2.74 21.02
N THR A 156 -5.64 -2.20 22.23
CA THR A 156 -6.66 -1.33 22.84
C THR A 156 -6.42 0.16 22.59
N GLU A 157 -5.30 0.54 22.00
CA GLU A 157 -5.22 1.89 21.43
C GLU A 157 -6.21 1.99 20.27
N PRO A 158 -7.00 3.07 20.18
CA PRO A 158 -8.00 3.22 19.13
C PRO A 158 -7.32 3.04 17.77
N LEU A 159 -7.92 2.19 16.91
CA LEU A 159 -7.52 1.86 15.52
C LEU A 159 -6.41 2.81 15.03
N GLU A 160 -5.18 2.30 14.99
CA GLU A 160 -3.93 3.06 14.75
C GLU A 160 -4.16 4.28 13.84
N ASP A 161 -4.21 5.46 14.46
CA ASP A 161 -4.34 6.73 13.75
C ASP A 161 -3.14 6.88 12.83
N TRP A 162 -3.36 6.70 11.51
CA TRP A 162 -2.34 6.86 10.48
C TRP A 162 -1.70 8.27 10.51
N SER A 163 -2.29 9.24 11.21
CA SER A 163 -1.69 10.54 11.50
C SER A 163 -0.38 10.45 12.29
N VAL A 164 -0.16 9.37 13.06
CA VAL A 164 1.11 9.10 13.77
C VAL A 164 2.24 8.78 12.78
N HIS A 165 1.89 8.39 11.55
CA HIS A 165 2.80 8.03 10.46
C HIS A 165 2.93 9.12 9.38
N LYS A 166 2.50 10.36 9.65
CA LYS A 166 2.64 11.50 8.71
C LYS A 166 4.09 11.92 8.50
N SER A 167 4.76 11.19 7.62
CA SER A 167 5.29 11.69 6.35
C SER A 167 6.42 10.77 5.88
N PRO A 168 6.52 10.47 4.57
CA PRO A 168 5.77 11.07 3.47
C PRO A 168 4.97 9.96 2.76
N ILE A 169 3.77 9.74 3.25
CA ILE A 169 2.74 9.13 2.41
C ILE A 169 1.91 10.28 1.91
N THR A 170 1.89 10.51 0.59
CA THR A 170 0.68 10.75 -0.22
C THR A 170 1.07 10.68 -1.71
N SER A 171 0.16 10.96 -2.63
CA SER A 171 0.49 12.10 -3.50
C SER A 171 -0.60 13.14 -3.32
N ARG A 172 -1.80 12.66 -3.46
CA ARG A 172 -2.92 13.13 -2.67
C ARG A 172 -3.27 11.99 -1.67
N ASP A 173 -2.87 10.78 -2.01
CA ASP A 173 -3.58 9.66 -1.51
C ASP A 173 -3.02 8.86 -0.35
N LEU A 174 -3.73 7.76 -0.17
CA LEU A 174 -4.63 7.58 0.91
C LEU A 174 -5.71 8.69 1.18
N TYR A 175 -5.73 9.94 0.65
CA TYR A 175 -6.86 10.92 0.51
C TYR A 175 -8.25 10.30 0.32
N ARG A 176 -8.97 10.31 1.43
CA ARG A 176 -10.04 9.38 1.80
C ARG A 176 -9.36 8.05 2.09
N GLU A 177 -9.06 7.67 3.31
CA GLU A 177 -9.99 7.00 4.26
C GLU A 177 -11.19 6.20 3.63
N LYS A 178 -11.14 5.90 2.33
CA LYS A 178 -11.86 4.90 1.52
C LYS A 178 -11.08 4.70 0.21
N VAL A 179 -10.01 3.91 0.33
CA VAL A 179 -9.29 3.23 -0.75
C VAL A 179 -10.28 2.74 -1.82
N PHE A 180 -10.09 3.14 -3.08
CA PHE A 180 -11.01 2.92 -4.20
C PHE A 180 -11.58 1.49 -4.23
N ASN A 181 -12.88 1.40 -3.98
CA ASN A 181 -13.67 0.19 -4.15
C ASN A 181 -14.76 0.55 -5.17
N GLU A 182 -14.59 0.20 -6.44
CA GLU A 182 -15.71 0.22 -7.42
C GLU A 182 -16.91 -0.54 -6.85
N ASP A 183 -16.64 -1.56 -6.03
CA ASP A 183 -17.59 -2.38 -5.29
C ASP A 183 -18.43 -1.60 -4.26
N PHE A 184 -17.97 -0.46 -3.72
CA PHE A 184 -18.80 0.39 -2.83
C PHE A 184 -19.75 1.27 -3.62
N TYR A 185 -19.33 1.78 -4.78
CA TYR A 185 -20.23 2.49 -5.69
C TYR A 185 -21.31 1.54 -6.22
N ASP A 186 -20.93 0.33 -6.63
CA ASP A 186 -21.88 -0.69 -7.07
C ASP A 186 -22.80 -1.15 -5.94
N LYS A 187 -22.28 -1.37 -4.72
CA LYS A 187 -23.11 -1.70 -3.55
C LYS A 187 -24.01 -0.55 -3.13
N MET A 188 -23.57 0.71 -3.22
CA MET A 188 -24.38 1.89 -2.91
C MET A 188 -25.49 2.07 -3.95
N VAL A 189 -25.17 1.95 -5.25
CA VAL A 189 -26.15 1.98 -6.35
C VAL A 189 -27.15 0.82 -6.22
N LEU A 190 -26.69 -0.38 -5.87
CA LEU A 190 -27.56 -1.53 -5.56
C LEU A 190 -28.43 -1.29 -4.33
N MET A 191 -27.91 -0.59 -3.31
CA MET A 191 -28.64 -0.28 -2.09
C MET A 191 -29.71 0.80 -2.33
N ASP A 192 -29.41 1.83 -3.10
CA ASP A 192 -30.36 2.85 -3.54
C ASP A 192 -31.47 2.26 -4.42
N SER A 193 -31.13 1.34 -5.32
CA SER A 193 -32.11 0.60 -6.13
C SER A 193 -33.05 -0.27 -5.28
N ARG A 194 -32.51 -0.91 -4.22
CA ARG A 194 -33.29 -1.71 -3.27
C ARG A 194 -34.23 -0.84 -2.42
N LEU A 195 -33.75 0.31 -1.96
CA LEU A 195 -34.55 1.31 -1.22
C LEU A 195 -35.71 1.83 -2.08
N SER A 196 -35.45 2.26 -3.31
CA SER A 196 -36.49 2.73 -4.23
C SER A 196 -37.56 1.65 -4.54
N ASN A 197 -37.15 0.38 -4.66
CA ASN A 197 -38.09 -0.72 -4.84
C ASN A 197 -38.93 -1.03 -3.60
N LEU A 198 -38.37 -0.86 -2.40
CA LEU A 198 -39.11 -1.00 -1.14
C LEU A 198 -40.14 0.12 -0.98
N GLU A 199 -39.78 1.37 -1.31
CA GLU A 199 -40.71 2.50 -1.29
C GLU A 199 -41.89 2.28 -2.23
N LYS A 200 -41.65 1.82 -3.46
CA LYS A 200 -42.73 1.47 -4.41
C LYS A 200 -43.64 0.37 -3.87
N LYS A 201 -43.07 -0.68 -3.27
CA LYS A 201 -43.86 -1.76 -2.67
C LYS A 201 -44.70 -1.24 -1.51
N LEU A 202 -44.15 -0.34 -0.69
CA LEU A 202 -44.87 0.26 0.42
C LEU A 202 -46.01 1.16 -0.07
N SER A 203 -45.78 2.00 -1.08
CA SER A 203 -46.84 2.79 -1.73
C SER A 203 -47.97 1.93 -2.25
N ASN A 204 -47.66 0.83 -2.96
CA ASN A 204 -48.68 -0.07 -3.48
C ASN A 204 -49.51 -0.73 -2.36
N VAL A 205 -48.87 -1.09 -1.23
CA VAL A 205 -49.58 -1.65 -0.06
C VAL A 205 -50.48 -0.60 0.59
N ILE A 206 -50.01 0.65 0.69
CA ILE A 206 -50.81 1.76 1.22
C ILE A 206 -52.01 2.01 0.32
N GLU A 207 -51.83 2.11 -1.00
CA GLU A 207 -52.92 2.30 -1.96
C GLU A 207 -53.95 1.17 -1.92
N TYR A 208 -53.50 -0.08 -1.81
CA TYR A 208 -54.41 -1.22 -1.67
C TYR A 208 -55.23 -1.14 -0.38
N ARG A 209 -54.62 -0.75 0.74
CA ARG A 209 -55.32 -0.59 2.02
C ARG A 209 -56.33 0.55 1.97
N ILE A 210 -56.00 1.67 1.34
CA ILE A 210 -56.93 2.80 1.14
C ILE A 210 -58.15 2.34 0.32
N LYS A 211 -57.93 1.72 -0.84
CA LYS A 211 -59.02 1.20 -1.69
C LYS A 211 -59.88 0.15 -0.98
N LYS A 212 -59.25 -0.71 -0.18
CA LYS A 212 -59.98 -1.69 0.62
C LYS A 212 -60.82 -1.01 1.71
N SER A 213 -60.28 -0.02 2.42
CA SER A 213 -61.07 0.72 3.41
C SER A 213 -62.22 1.52 2.79
N GLU A 214 -62.03 2.08 1.60
CA GLU A 214 -63.10 2.74 0.85
C GLU A 214 -64.20 1.74 0.45
N ASN A 215 -63.83 0.57 -0.08
CA ASN A 215 -64.80 -0.48 -0.41
C ASN A 215 -65.52 -1.05 0.83
N ASP A 216 -64.81 -1.22 1.95
CA ASP A 216 -65.39 -1.70 3.21
C ASP A 216 -66.31 -0.64 3.85
N GLN A 217 -66.08 0.66 3.63
CA GLN A 217 -66.98 1.75 4.04
C GLN A 217 -68.24 1.80 3.17
N VAL A 218 -68.10 1.72 1.84
CA VAL A 218 -69.24 1.66 0.90
C VAL A 218 -70.12 0.44 1.18
N SER A 219 -69.52 -0.71 1.51
CA SER A 219 -70.27 -1.94 1.83
C SER A 219 -71.09 -1.79 3.12
N LYS A 220 -70.59 -1.05 4.12
CA LYS A 220 -71.32 -0.77 5.36
C LYS A 220 -72.44 0.26 5.18
N GLU A 221 -72.22 1.29 4.37
CA GLU A 221 -73.28 2.26 4.04
C GLU A 221 -74.45 1.59 3.30
N VAL A 222 -74.17 0.60 2.44
CA VAL A 222 -75.22 -0.18 1.74
C VAL A 222 -75.96 -1.13 2.69
N GLU A 223 -75.26 -1.77 3.64
CA GLU A 223 -75.92 -2.62 4.67
C GLU A 223 -76.77 -1.80 5.65
N ASP A 224 -76.33 -0.59 6.02
CA ASP A 224 -77.10 0.31 6.89
C ASP A 224 -78.35 0.89 6.17
N GLU A 225 -78.32 1.12 4.85
CA GLU A 225 -79.50 1.55 4.07
C GLU A 225 -80.55 0.43 3.88
N GLU A 226 -80.14 -0.84 3.77
CA GLU A 226 -81.08 -1.98 3.68
C GLU A 226 -81.75 -2.33 5.04
N SER A 227 -81.24 -1.81 6.16
CA SER A 227 -81.82 -2.00 7.50
C SER A 227 -83.02 -1.08 7.81
N TYR A 228 -83.32 -0.09 6.97
CA TYR A 228 -84.40 0.90 7.19
C TYR A 228 -85.61 0.75 6.25
N LEU A 229 -85.63 -0.30 5.41
CA LEU A 229 -86.78 -0.70 4.58
C LEU A 229 -87.50 -1.92 5.17
#